data_AF-A0A2E6GGP0-F1
#
_entry.id   AF-A0A2E6GGP0-F1
#
_cell.length_a   1.000
_cell.length_b   1.000
_cell.length_c   1.000
_cell.angle_alpha   90.00
_cell.angle_beta   90.00
_cell.angle_gamma   90.00
#
_symmetry.space_group_name_H-M   'P 1'
#
loop_
_entity.id
_entity.type
_entity.pdbx_description
1 polymer ?
#
loop_
_entity_poly.entity_id
_entity_poly.type
_entity_poly.pdbx_seq_one_letter_code
_entity_poly.pdbx_strand_id
1 'polypeptide(L)' 'MEKNSKQTPRIMKWEQNGELAQKDLIDLIDRLKNVENEGNSSELSRLSTKSNN' A
#
# COMPACT_ATOMS: atom_id res chain seq x y z
N MET A 1 -5.67 -21.31 8.26
CA MET A 1 -4.22 -21.11 8.48
C MET A 1 -3.85 -19.82 7.76
N GLU A 2 -4.07 -18.69 8.43
CA GLU A 2 -3.83 -17.36 7.84
C GLU A 2 -2.33 -17.14 7.73
N LYS A 3 -1.83 -17.09 6.49
CA LYS A 3 -0.44 -16.77 6.23
C LYS A 3 -0.26 -15.29 6.50
N ASN A 4 0.14 -14.95 7.72
CA ASN A 4 0.64 -13.63 8.07
C ASN A 4 1.97 -13.43 7.33
N SER A 5 1.88 -13.11 6.04
CA SER A 5 3.00 -12.67 5.22
C SER A 5 3.45 -11.35 5.81
N LYS A 6 4.44 -11.41 6.70
CA LYS A 6 5.26 -10.26 7.09
C LYS A 6 5.94 -9.76 5.82
N GLN A 7 5.21 -8.97 5.03
CA GLN A 7 5.75 -8.23 3.90
C GLN A 7 6.70 -7.21 4.52
N THR A 8 7.97 -7.58 4.62
CA THR A 8 9.03 -6.60 4.89
C THR A 8 8.84 -5.44 3.91
N PRO A 9 8.80 -4.18 4.38
CA PRO A 9 8.59 -3.05 3.49
C PRO A 9 9.70 -3.05 2.46
N ARG A 10 9.37 -3.51 1.25
CA ARG A 10 10.29 -3.51 0.12
C ARG A 10 10.52 -2.06 -0.24
N ILE A 11 11.76 -1.60 -0.11
CA ILE A 11 12.14 -0.24 -0.50
C ILE A 11 11.85 -0.11 -2.00
N MET A 12 10.98 0.84 -2.35
CA MET A 12 10.68 1.17 -3.74
C MET A 12 11.92 1.74 -4.40
N LYS A 13 12.21 1.31 -5.63
CA LYS A 13 13.33 1.84 -6.39
C LYS A 13 12.87 3.04 -7.20
N TRP A 14 13.71 4.07 -7.17
CA TRP A 14 13.57 5.27 -7.97
C TRP A 14 14.67 5.25 -9.04
N GLU A 15 14.29 5.61 -10.25
CA GLU A 15 15.20 5.84 -11.36
C GLU A 15 15.92 7.19 -11.18
N GLN A 16 17.03 7.39 -11.90
CA GLN A 16 17.84 8.61 -11.77
C GLN A 16 17.10 9.89 -12.22
N ASN A 17 16.03 9.74 -13.00
CA ASN A 17 15.15 10.82 -13.41
C ASN A 17 14.15 11.24 -12.31
N GLY A 18 14.17 10.57 -11.14
CA GLY A 18 13.24 10.83 -10.04
C GLY A 18 11.87 10.18 -10.22
N GLU A 19 11.69 9.32 -11.22
CA GLU A 19 10.48 8.52 -11.39
C GLU A 19 10.61 7.18 -10.67
N LEU A 20 9.48 6.59 -10.29
CA LEU A 20 9.46 5.25 -9.71
C LEU A 20 9.77 4.22 -10.79
N ALA A 21 10.62 3.25 -10.50
CA ALA A 21 10.92 2.16 -11.43
C ALA A 21 9.60 1.48 -11.86
N GLN A 22 9.44 1.20 -13.15
CA GLN A 22 8.17 0.71 -13.72
C GLN A 22 7.57 -0.47 -12.95
N LYS A 23 8.42 -1.41 -12.53
CA LYS A 23 8.01 -2.56 -11.72
C LYS A 23 7.42 -2.14 -10.37
N ASP A 24 8.07 -1.22 -9.68
CA ASP A 24 7.63 -0.76 -8.36
C ASP A 24 6.40 0.15 -8.46
N LEU A 25 6.22 0.85 -9.59
CA LEU A 25 4.99 1.58 -9.92
C LEU A 25 3.80 0.65 -10.14
N ILE A 26 3.98 -0.42 -10.92
CA ILE A 26 2.93 -1.42 -11.13
C ILE A 26 2.53 -2.08 -9.80
N ASP A 27 3.52 -2.48 -9.01
CA ASP A 27 3.30 -3.07 -7.68
C ASP A 27 2.57 -2.09 -6.74
N LEU A 28 2.88 -0.79 -6.80
CA LEU A 28 2.19 0.23 -6.01
C LEU A 28 0.73 0.37 -6.42
N ILE A 29 0.45 0.46 -7.73
CA ILE A 29 -0.91 0.59 -8.25
C ILE A 29 -1.76 -0.62 -7.86
N ASP A 30 -1.21 -1.82 -7.95
CA ASP A 30 -1.91 -3.06 -7.58
C ASP A 30 -2.28 -3.09 -6.09
N ARG A 31 -1.35 -2.66 -5.23
CA ARG A 31 -1.61 -2.53 -3.79
C ARG A 31 -2.66 -1.48 -3.48
N LEU A 32 -2.63 -0.32 -4.15
CA LEU A 32 -3.62 0.74 -3.95
C LEU A 32 -5.02 0.25 -4.31
N LYS A 33 -5.16 -0.43 -5.46
CA LYS A 33 -6.44 -1.05 -5.86
C LYS A 33 -6.95 -2.07 -4.83
N ASN A 34 -6.05 -2.86 -4.24
CA ASN A 34 -6.43 -3.82 -3.21
C ASN A 34 -6.89 -3.14 -1.90
N VAL A 35 -6.35 -1.96 -1.59
CA VAL A 35 -6.76 -1.15 -0.42
C VAL A 35 -8.11 -0.46 -0.66
N GLU A 36 -8.42 -0.05 -1.89
CA GLU A 36 -9.71 0.54 -2.28
C GLU A 36 -10.86 -0.48 -2.37
N ASN A 37 -10.55 -1.78 -2.31
CA ASN A 37 -11.57 -2.83 -2.31
C ASN A 37 -12.42 -2.77 -1.02
N GLU A 38 -13.75 -2.90 -1.17
CA GLU A 38 -14.76 -2.63 -0.11
C GLU A 38 -14.53 -3.40 1.20
N GLY A 39 -13.80 -4.52 1.16
CA GLY A 39 -13.41 -5.30 2.34
C GLY A 39 -12.45 -4.59 3.32
N ASN A 40 -11.64 -3.64 2.85
CA ASN A 40 -10.66 -2.90 3.67
C ASN A 40 -11.10 -1.46 4.01
N SER A 41 -12.24 -1.00 3.47
CA SER A 41 -12.86 0.30 3.77
C SER A 41 -13.09 0.53 5.27
N SER A 42 -13.47 -0.53 6.01
CA SER A 42 -13.71 -0.43 7.45
C SER A 42 -12.45 -0.11 8.26
N GLU A 43 -11.28 -0.53 7.80
CA GLU A 43 -9.98 -0.27 8.44
C GLU A 43 -9.48 1.15 8.13
N LEU A 44 -9.71 1.64 6.91
CA LEU A 44 -9.40 3.03 6.52
C LEU A 44 -10.28 4.04 7.26
N SER A 45 -11.58 3.74 7.43
CA SER A 45 -12.50 4.56 8.23
C SER A 45 -12.04 4.68 9.69
N ARG A 46 -11.49 3.60 10.27
CA ARG A 46 -10.91 3.58 11.63
C ARG A 46 -9.61 4.38 11.75
N LEU A 47 -8.85 4.53 10.67
CA LEU A 47 -7.61 5.33 10.68
C LEU A 47 -7.92 6.83 10.61
N SER A 48 -8.95 7.21 9.84
CA SER A 48 -9.44 8.59 9.74
C SER A 48 -9.91 9.15 11.09
N THR A 49 -10.56 8.31 11.92
CA THR A 49 -11.03 8.74 13.25
C THR A 49 -9.93 8.89 14.30
N LYS A 50 -8.71 8.39 14.06
CA LYS A 50 -7.60 8.45 15.01
C LYS A 50 -6.62 9.61 14.78
N SER A 51 -6.82 10.41 13.73
CA SER A 51 -6.01 11.60 13.43
C SER A 51 -6.59 12.91 14.00
N ASN A 52 -7.62 12.83 14.83
CA ASN A 52 -8.15 13.96 15.60
C ASN A 52 -7.89 13.75 17.09
N ASN A 53 -6.64 13.94 17.54
CA ASN A 53 -6.30 14.36 18.91
C ASN A 53 -4.81 14.71 19.04
#